data_AF-A0A9Q1BQU1-F1
#
_entry.id   AF-A0A9Q1BQU1-F1
#
_cell.length_a   1.000
_cell.length_b   1.000
_cell.length_c   1.000
_cell.angle_alpha   90.00
_cell.angle_beta   90.00
_cell.angle_gamma   90.00
#
_symmetry.space_group_name_H-M   'P 1'
#
loop_
_entity.id
_entity.type
_entity.pdbx_description
1 polymer ?
#
loop_
_entity_poly.entity_id
_entity_poly.type
_entity_poly.pdbx_seq_one_letter_code
_entity_poly.pdbx_strand_id
1 'polypeptide(L)'
;MWLDEEIVENYPNLSAQAQNLLLLFPTSYLVECAFSAVADILTIKRGSLDITERGDLCLKLTKLVPDVKTLVQKHQAQGSH
;
A
#
# COMPACT_ATOMS: atom_id res chain seq x y z
N MET A 1 -4.18 1.66 16.35
CA MET A 1 -2.75 1.30 16.42
C MET A 1 -2.63 -0.17 16.02
N TRP A 2 -1.64 -0.60 15.24
CA TRP A 2 -1.61 -1.96 14.64
C TRP A 2 -1.27 -3.08 15.64
N LEU A 3 -0.92 -2.72 16.87
CA LEU A 3 -0.67 -3.65 17.97
C LEU A 3 -1.84 -3.60 18.93
N ASP A 4 -2.20 -4.78 19.43
CA ASP A 4 -3.24 -4.95 20.45
C ASP A 4 -2.89 -4.13 21.70
N GLU A 5 -3.83 -3.32 22.17
CA GLU A 5 -3.64 -2.45 23.33
C GLU A 5 -3.29 -3.26 24.59
N GLU A 6 -3.88 -4.44 24.74
CA GLU A 6 -3.60 -5.33 25.87
C GLU A 6 -2.14 -5.84 25.85
N ILE A 7 -1.57 -6.08 24.66
CA ILE A 7 -0.18 -6.52 24.51
C ILE A 7 0.79 -5.36 24.79
N VAL A 8 0.43 -4.15 24.37
CA VAL A 8 1.24 -2.95 24.59
C VAL A 8 1.30 -2.62 26.09
N GLU A 9 0.19 -2.73 26.80
CA GLU A 9 0.12 -2.48 28.24
C GLU A 9 0.86 -3.54 29.07
N ASN A 10 0.70 -4.82 28.73
CA ASN A 10 1.34 -5.91 29.47
C ASN A 10 2.86 -6.02 29.20
N TYR A 11 3.32 -5.57 28.03
CA TYR A 11 4.72 -5.68 27.62
C TYR A 11 5.24 -4.38 26.96
N PRO A 12 5.37 -3.27 27.72
CA PRO A 12 5.68 -1.95 27.14
C PRO A 12 7.07 -1.89 26.50
N ASN A 13 8.08 -2.52 27.11
CA ASN A 13 9.45 -2.50 26.57
C ASN A 13 9.60 -3.36 25.31
N LEU A 14 8.99 -4.56 25.32
CA LEU A 14 9.04 -5.48 24.18
C LEU A 14 8.24 -4.91 23.00
N SER A 15 7.05 -4.34 23.27
CA SER A 15 6.23 -3.72 22.24
C SER A 15 6.93 -2.50 21.62
N ALA A 16 7.61 -1.66 22.40
CA ALA A 16 8.40 -0.54 21.87
C ALA A 16 9.54 -1.01 20.94
N GLN A 17 10.26 -2.08 21.31
CA GLN A 17 11.31 -2.65 20.45
C GLN A 17 10.74 -3.30 19.19
N ALA A 18 9.65 -4.06 19.33
CA ALA A 18 8.94 -4.67 18.21
C ALA A 18 8.40 -3.61 17.25
N GLN A 19 7.84 -2.49 17.75
CA GLN A 19 7.40 -1.37 16.92
C GLN A 19 8.56 -0.79 16.10
N ASN A 20 9.72 -0.54 16.71
CA ASN A 20 10.87 -0.01 15.97
C ASN A 20 11.36 -0.98 14.89
N LEU A 21 11.47 -2.27 15.21
CA LEU A 21 11.88 -3.30 14.26
C LEU A 21 10.86 -3.48 13.13
N LEU A 22 9.58 -3.54 13.48
CA LEU A 22 8.46 -3.61 12.55
C LEU A 22 8.14 -2.28 11.89
N LEU A 23 8.77 -1.16 12.23
CA LEU A 23 8.75 0.06 11.41
C LEU A 23 9.89 0.02 10.39
N LEU A 24 11.07 -0.39 10.81
CA LEU A 24 12.23 -0.51 9.92
C LEU A 24 12.00 -1.54 8.81
N PHE A 25 11.41 -2.68 9.15
CA PHE A 25 11.21 -3.78 8.19
C PHE A 25 10.25 -3.43 7.03
N PRO A 26 9.03 -2.92 7.27
CA PRO A 26 8.18 -2.45 6.20
C PRO A 26 8.77 -1.21 5.54
N THR A 27 9.51 -0.33 6.21
CA THR A 27 10.09 0.82 5.49
C THR A 27 11.14 0.40 4.48
N SER A 28 12.11 -0.48 4.80
CA SER A 28 13.09 -0.94 3.80
C SER A 28 12.44 -1.80 2.72
N TYR A 29 11.62 -2.77 3.10
CA TYR A 29 10.94 -3.65 2.16
C TYR A 29 9.96 -2.89 1.25
N LEU A 30 9.17 -1.96 1.80
CA LEU A 30 8.25 -1.13 1.01
C LEU A 30 9.02 -0.18 0.10
N VAL A 31 10.17 0.35 0.54
CA VAL A 31 11.04 1.17 -0.31
C VAL A 31 11.58 0.35 -1.47
N GLU A 32 12.12 -0.85 -1.23
CA GLU A 32 12.59 -1.76 -2.29
C GLU A 32 11.46 -2.14 -3.26
N CYS A 33 10.28 -2.49 -2.73
CA CYS A 33 9.11 -2.80 -3.55
C CYS A 33 8.63 -1.59 -4.36
N ALA A 34 8.63 -0.39 -3.75
CA ALA A 34 8.25 0.85 -4.41
C ALA A 34 9.22 1.18 -5.53
N PHE A 35 10.54 1.10 -5.30
CA PHE A 35 11.54 1.32 -6.32
C PHE A 35 11.42 0.31 -7.46
N SER A 36 11.20 -0.97 -7.16
CA SER A 36 10.99 -2.01 -8.19
C SER A 36 9.75 -1.72 -9.02
N ALA A 37 8.63 -1.35 -8.38
CA ALA A 37 7.39 -0.99 -9.07
C ALA A 37 7.54 0.28 -9.92
N VAL A 38 8.27 1.29 -9.44
CA VAL A 38 8.58 2.51 -10.20
C VAL A 38 9.44 2.17 -11.42
N ALA A 39 10.47 1.33 -11.26
CA ALA A 39 11.30 0.87 -12.36
C ALA A 39 10.48 0.12 -13.43
N ASP A 40 9.60 -0.79 -13.01
CA ASP A 40 8.69 -1.51 -13.92
C ASP A 40 7.75 -0.55 -14.68
N ILE A 41 7.18 0.44 -13.99
CA ILE A 41 6.30 1.42 -14.62
C ILE A 41 7.09 2.26 -15.64
N LEU A 42 8.27 2.75 -15.28
CA LEU A 42 9.10 3.59 -16.14
C LEU A 42 9.66 2.85 -17.35
N THR A 43 9.96 1.56 -17.24
CA THR A 43 10.57 0.77 -18.31
C THR A 43 9.55 0.12 -19.23
N ILE A 44 8.44 -0.40 -18.70
CA ILE A 44 7.49 -1.24 -19.46
C ILE A 44 6.14 -0.54 -19.67
N LYS A 45 5.69 0.29 -18.72
CA LYS A 45 4.30 0.79 -18.69
C LYS A 45 4.14 2.31 -18.71
N ARG A 46 5.19 3.03 -19.11
CA ARG A 46 5.32 4.50 -19.03
C ARG A 46 4.22 5.30 -19.74
N GLY A 47 3.53 4.70 -20.72
CA GLY A 47 2.41 5.33 -21.42
C GLY A 47 1.02 5.01 -20.87
N SER A 48 0.90 4.05 -19.94
CA SER A 48 -0.39 3.53 -19.47
C SER A 48 -0.61 3.69 -17.96
N LEU A 49 0.44 3.85 -17.17
CA LEU A 49 0.36 3.97 -15.72
C LEU A 49 1.10 5.23 -15.25
N ASP A 50 0.50 5.95 -14.31
CA ASP A 50 1.06 7.15 -13.71
C ASP A 50 1.47 6.88 -12.26
N ILE A 51 2.74 7.17 -11.95
CA ILE A 51 3.33 6.87 -10.64
C ILE A 51 2.79 7.81 -9.55
N THR A 52 2.45 9.04 -9.92
CA THR A 52 2.29 10.17 -8.99
C THR A 52 0.85 10.65 -8.85
N GLU A 53 0.08 10.71 -9.94
CA GLU A 53 -1.23 11.38 -9.94
C GLU A 53 -2.42 10.42 -9.85
N ARG A 54 -2.29 9.18 -10.34
CA ARG A 54 -3.41 8.21 -10.35
C ARG A 54 -3.41 7.21 -9.20
N GLY A 55 -2.36 7.22 -8.36
CA GLY A 55 -2.22 6.25 -7.27
C GLY A 55 -1.91 4.82 -7.74
N ASP A 56 -1.46 4.65 -9.00
CA ASP A 56 -1.16 3.32 -9.57
C ASP A 56 -0.02 2.62 -8.83
N LEU A 57 0.96 3.40 -8.33
CA LEU A 57 2.03 2.87 -7.47
C LEU A 57 1.46 2.32 -6.15
N CYS A 58 0.57 3.06 -5.49
CA CYS A 58 -0.07 2.61 -4.25
C CYS A 58 -0.90 1.34 -4.46
N LEU A 59 -1.65 1.26 -5.57
CA LEU A 59 -2.40 0.07 -5.95
C LEU A 59 -1.47 -1.13 -6.21
N LYS A 60 -0.32 -0.90 -6.85
CA LYS A 60 0.68 -1.96 -7.13
C LYS A 60 1.36 -2.48 -5.86
N LEU A 61 1.62 -1.61 -4.89
CA LEU A 61 2.25 -1.96 -3.61
C LEU A 61 1.29 -2.64 -2.64
N THR A 62 0.00 -2.36 -2.78
CA THR A 62 -1.04 -2.95 -1.95
C THR A 62 -1.30 -4.39 -2.39
N LYS A 63 -1.00 -5.36 -1.52
CA LYS A 63 -1.30 -6.80 -1.76
C LYS A 63 -2.78 -7.16 -1.53
N LEU A 64 -3.61 -6.18 -1.15
CA LEU A 64 -5.04 -6.38 -0.97
C LEU A 64 -5.68 -6.60 -2.33
N VAL A 65 -6.47 -7.66 -2.45
CA VAL A 65 -7.28 -7.88 -3.65
C VAL A 65 -8.38 -6.81 -3.65
N PRO A 66 -8.42 -5.90 -4.63
CA PRO A 66 -9.47 -4.89 -4.68
C PRO A 66 -10.81 -5.59 -4.93
N ASP A 67 -11.84 -5.20 -4.19
CA ASP A 67 -13.20 -5.65 -4.44
C ASP A 67 -13.80 -4.90 -5.65
N VAL A 68 -13.34 -5.33 -6.84
CA VAL A 68 -13.74 -4.74 -8.11
C VAL A 68 -15.24 -4.84 -8.33
N LYS A 69 -15.90 -5.91 -7.84
CA LYS A 69 -17.34 -6.10 -8.00
C LYS A 69 -18.13 -5.00 -7.29
N THR A 70 -17.81 -4.76 -6.02
CA THR A 70 -18.43 -3.68 -5.25
C THR A 70 -18.08 -2.32 -5.81
N LEU A 71 -16.86 -2.13 -6.33
CA LEU A 71 -16.44 -0.87 -6.96
C LEU A 71 -17.24 -0.57 -8.22
N VAL A 72 -17.45 -1.56 -9.09
CA VAL A 72 -18.23 -1.43 -10.33
C VAL A 72 -19.70 -1.15 -10.02
N GLN A 73 -20.28 -1.81 -9.02
CA GLN A 73 -21.68 -1.55 -8.62
C GLN A 73 -21.90 -0.13 -8.08
N LYS A 74 -20.89 0.45 -7.42
CA LYS A 74 -20.94 1.83 -6.90
C LYS A 74 -20.59 2.88 -7.96
N HIS A 75 -20.02 2.48 -9.08
CA HIS A 75 -19.68 3.39 -10.17
C HIS A 75 -20.94 3.83 -10.89
N GLN A 76 -21.38 5.08 -10.67
CA GLN A 76 -22.42 5.68 -11.50
C GLN A 76 -21.87 5.90 -12.90
N ALA A 77 -22.51 5.29 -13.90
CA ALA A 77 -22.25 5.60 -15.30
C ALA A 77 -22.57 7.08 -15.53
N GLN A 78 -21.54 7.93 -15.51
CA GLN A 78 -21.67 9.29 -16.00
C GLN A 78 -22.03 9.16 -17.48
N GLY A 79 -23.28 9.45 -17.83
CA GLY A 79 -23.72 9.44 -19.22
C GLY A 79 -22.81 10.38 -20.01
N SER A 80 -22.10 9.83 -21.00
CA SER A 80 -21.33 10.66 -21.93
C SER A 80 -22.33 11.44 -22.78
N HIS A 81 -22.17 12.76 -22.79
CA HIS A 81 -23.02 13.70 -23.55
C HIS A 81 -22.45 13.95 -24.96
#